data_AF-A0A9E3RZC0-F1
#
_entry.id   AF-A0A9E3RZC0-F1
#
_cell.length_a   1.000
_cell.length_b   1.000
_cell.length_c   1.000
_cell.angle_alpha   90.00
_cell.angle_beta   90.00
_cell.angle_gamma   90.00
#
_symmetry.space_group_name_H-M   'P 1'
#
loop_
_entity.id
_entity.type
_entity.pdbx_description
1 polymer ?
#
loop_
_entity_poly.entity_id
_entity_poly.type
_entity_poly.pdbx_seq_one_letter_code
_entity_poly.pdbx_strand_id
1 'polypeptide(L)' 'MNQLEFARQLRTKQTDPEALLWSRLRAHRLFGLKFRRQQPIGAYVVDFLCPEKRLVVELDGGQH' A
#
# COMPACT_ATOMS: atom_id res chain seq x y z
N MET A 1 16.05 8.83 -8.39
CA MET A 1 14.58 8.77 -8.52
C MET A 1 13.99 9.11 -7.17
N ASN A 2 13.14 10.14 -7.07
CA ASN A 2 12.55 10.52 -5.80
C ASN A 2 11.56 9.42 -5.36
N GLN A 3 11.65 8.91 -4.13
CA GLN A 3 10.74 7.86 -3.63
C GLN A 3 9.26 8.27 -3.72
N LEU A 4 8.97 9.56 -3.69
CA LEU A 4 7.62 10.09 -3.94
C LEU A 4 7.15 9.90 -5.38
N GLU A 5 8.04 10.04 -6.36
CA GLU A 5 7.73 9.81 -7.77
C GLU A 5 7.52 8.33 -8.04
N PHE A 6 8.40 7.49 -7.49
CA PHE A 6 8.28 6.03 -7.60
C PHE A 6 6.96 5.54 -6.99
N ALA A 7 6.63 5.98 -5.77
CA ALA A 7 5.34 5.65 -5.14
C ALA A 7 4.13 6.15 -5.95
N ARG A 8 4.22 7.29 -6.66
CA ARG A 8 3.14 7.73 -7.57
C ARG A 8 2.98 6.77 -8.76
N GLN A 9 4.08 6.28 -9.32
CA GLN A 9 4.04 5.28 -10.40
C GLN A 9 3.47 3.94 -9.93
N LEU A 10 3.85 3.45 -8.75
CA LEU A 10 3.28 2.22 -8.20
C LEU A 10 1.76 2.36 -7.98
N ARG A 11 1.29 3.55 -7.59
CA ARG A 11 -0.15 3.81 -7.44
C ARG A 11 -0.93 3.74 -8.75
N THR A 12 -0.31 3.88 -9.92
CA THR A 12 -0.99 3.70 -11.21
C THR A 12 -0.79 2.31 -11.79
N LYS A 13 0.15 1.51 -11.26
CA LYS A 13 0.53 0.19 -11.74
C LYS A 13 0.33 -0.91 -10.68
N GLN A 14 -0.76 -0.86 -9.92
CA GLN A 14 -1.05 -1.90 -8.94
C GLN A 14 -1.37 -3.23 -9.62
N THR A 15 -0.97 -4.33 -8.98
CA THR A 15 -1.43 -5.66 -9.36
C THR A 15 -2.91 -5.86 -9.06
N ASP A 16 -3.57 -6.85 -9.67
CA ASP A 16 -4.98 -7.16 -9.39
C ASP A 16 -5.24 -7.48 -7.91
N PRO A 17 -4.40 -8.27 -7.21
CA PRO A 17 -4.54 -8.49 -5.77
C PRO A 17 -4.43 -7.21 -4.95
N GLU A 18 -3.47 -6.34 -5.26
CA GLU A 18 -3.33 -5.04 -4.60
C GLU A 18 -4.54 -4.13 -4.83
N ALA A 19 -5.05 -4.07 -6.06
CA ALA A 19 -6.23 -3.27 -6.40
C ALA A 19 -7.47 -3.77 -5.64
N LEU A 20 -7.65 -5.09 -5.57
CA LEU A 20 -8.72 -5.72 -4.82
C LEU A 20 -8.60 -5.40 -3.32
N LEU A 21 -7.43 -5.60 -2.71
CA LEU A 21 -7.22 -5.31 -1.30
C LEU A 21 -7.43 -3.81 -1.01
N TRP A 22 -6.91 -2.94 -1.86
CA TRP A 22 -7.10 -1.49 -1.71
C TRP A 22 -8.58 -1.11 -1.70
N SER A 23 -9.42 -1.75 -2.52
CA SER A 23 -10.87 -1.51 -2.53
C SER A 23 -11.53 -1.80 -1.17
N ARG A 24 -10.98 -2.73 -0.40
CA ARG A 24 -11.46 -3.13 0.94
C ARG A 24 -10.90 -2.26 2.06
N LEU A 25 -9.68 -1.74 1.91
CA LEU A 25 -8.99 -0.95 2.94
C LEU A 25 -9.27 0.56 2.85
N ARG A 26 -9.45 1.10 1.65
CA ARG A 26 -9.61 2.55 1.44
C ARG A 26 -10.84 3.11 2.16
N ALA A 27 -10.83 4.43 2.36
CA ALA A 27 -11.96 5.18 2.90
C ALA A 27 -12.47 4.63 4.25
N HIS A 28 -11.55 4.20 5.13
CA HIS A 28 -11.86 3.73 6.48
C HIS A 28 -12.82 2.52 6.52
N ARG A 29 -12.90 1.74 5.42
CA ARG A 29 -13.85 0.62 5.29
C ARG A 29 -13.54 -0.54 6.23
N LEU A 30 -12.27 -0.76 6.58
CA LEU A 30 -11.87 -1.80 7.50
C LEU A 30 -11.79 -1.25 8.93
N PHE A 31 -12.79 -1.56 9.75
CA PHE A 31 -12.87 -1.17 11.18
C PHE A 31 -12.69 0.34 11.45
N GLY A 32 -12.98 1.22 10.48
CA GLY A 32 -12.75 2.66 10.62
C GLY A 32 -11.28 3.10 10.50
N LEU A 33 -10.35 2.16 10.27
CA LEU A 33 -8.91 2.42 10.31
C LEU A 33 -8.42 3.10 9.03
N LYS A 34 -7.48 4.04 9.17
CA LYS A 34 -6.83 4.68 8.02
C LYS A 34 -5.75 3.77 7.41
N PHE A 35 -5.97 3.37 6.16
CA PHE A 35 -4.94 2.73 5.33
C PHE A 35 -4.41 3.70 4.27
N ARG A 36 -3.10 3.62 4.03
CA ARG A 36 -2.39 4.25 2.91
C ARG A 36 -1.85 3.14 2.02
N ARG A 37 -1.77 3.37 0.72
CA ARG A 37 -1.15 2.44 -0.24
C ARG A 37 0.12 3.02 -0.84
N GLN A 38 1.07 2.15 -1.17
CA GLN A 38 2.34 2.49 -1.82
C GLN A 38 3.01 3.65 -1.06
N GLN A 39 3.30 3.42 0.21
CA GLN A 39 3.77 4.44 1.15
C GLN A 39 5.29 4.39 1.28
N PRO A 40 6.02 5.47 0.95
CA PRO A 40 7.44 5.55 1.23
C PRO A 40 7.75 5.50 2.72
N ILE A 41 8.71 4.65 3.11
CA ILE A 41 9.28 4.54 4.45
C ILE A 41 10.80 4.36 4.28
N GLY A 42 11.55 5.44 4.56
CA GLY A 42 13.01 5.45 4.36
C GLY A 42 13.37 5.17 2.89
N ALA A 43 14.15 4.11 2.68
CA ALA A 43 14.58 3.69 1.34
C ALA A 43 13.57 2.78 0.61
N TYR A 44 12.45 2.42 1.25
CA TYR A 44 11.50 1.43 0.76
C TYR A 44 10.13 2.07 0.49
N VAL A 45 9.32 1.41 -0.35
CA VAL A 45 7.90 1.72 -0.52
C VAL A 45 7.12 0.45 -0.16
N VAL A 46 6.23 0.56 0.81
CA VAL A 46 5.39 -0.56 1.30
C VAL A 46 4.03 -0.54 0.62
N ASP A 47 3.45 -1.71 0.34
CA ASP A 47 2.17 -1.83 -0.37
C ASP A 47 1.03 -1.17 0.40
N PHE A 48 0.90 -1.48 1.69
CA PHE A 48 -0.09 -0.85 2.57
C PHE A 48 0.48 -0.53 3.95
N LEU A 49 0.08 0.64 4.47
CA LEU A 49 0.40 1.08 5.83
C LEU A 49 -0.88 1.47 6.58
N CYS A 50 -1.05 0.95 7.78
CA CYS A 50 -1.98 1.47 8.79
C CYS A 50 -1.17 2.20 9.89
N PRO A 51 -1.10 3.55 9.85
CA PRO A 51 -0.29 4.31 10.81
C PRO A 51 -0.77 4.15 12.25
N GLU A 52 -2.08 4.06 12.46
CA GLU A 52 -2.72 3.94 13.78
C GLU A 52 -2.30 2.66 14.52
N LYS A 53 -2.04 1.59 13.77
CA LYS A 53 -1.63 0.28 14.32
C LYS A 53 -0.15 -0.01 14.12
N ARG A 54 0.61 0.91 13.50
CA ARG A 54 2.01 0.70 13.08
C ARG A 54 2.18 -0.62 12.32
N LEU A 55 1.21 -0.92 11.46
CA LEU A 55 1.11 -2.18 10.72
C LEU A 55 1.40 -1.94 9.25
N VAL A 56 2.34 -2.70 8.72
CA VAL A 56 2.60 -2.83 7.27
C VAL A 56 1.98 -4.14 6.79
N VAL A 57 1.38 -4.12 5.61
CA VAL A 57 0.89 -5.31 4.90
C VAL A 57 1.51 -5.30 3.50
N GLU A 58 2.31 -6.31 3.20
CA GLU A 58 2.91 -6.55 1.89
C GLU A 58 2.20 -7.72 1.21
N LEU A 59 1.92 -7.59 -0.08
CA LEU A 59 1.39 -8.67 -0.89
C LEU A 59 2.54 -9.31 -1.65
N ASP A 60 3.07 -10.41 -1.10
CA ASP A 60 4.08 -11.18 -1.80
C ASP A 60 3.42 -11.96 -2.94
N GLY A 61 3.71 -11.56 -4.18
CA GLY A 61 3.24 -12.29 -5.35
C GLY A 61 3.89 -13.66 -5.34
N GLY A 62 3.10 -14.74 -5.37
CA GLY A 62 3.58 -16.14 -5.30
C GLY A 62 4.40 -16.63 -6.52
N GLN A 63 5.11 -15.73 -7.20
CA GLN A 63 6.14 -16.03 -8.20
C GLN A 63 7.51 -15.84 -7.53
N HIS A 64 7.83 -16.72 -6.57
CA HIS A 64 9.21 -16.96 -6.13
C HIS A 64 9.73 -18.24 -6.76
#